data_AF-A0A088E8G7-F1
#
_entry.id   AF-A0A088E8G7-F1
#
_cell.length_a   1.000
_cell.length_b   1.000
_cell.length_c   1.000
_cell.angle_alpha   90.00
_cell.angle_beta   90.00
_cell.angle_gamma   90.00
#
_symmetry.space_group_name_H-M   'P 1'
#
loop_
_entity.id
_entity.type
_entity.pdbx_description
1 polymer ?
#
loop_
_entity_poly.entity_id
_entity_poly.type
_entity_poly.pdbx_seq_one_letter_code
_entity_poly.pdbx_strand_id
1 'polypeptide(L)'
;MIQRIRLEISTENPSEILNAIQVDNVELPEGMTIKMKENEKGVEIIVEMRYTDPRSILTLRNTVDEILEHVEMLERVLKSDSKL
;
A
#
# COMPACT_ATOMS: atom_id res chain seq x y z
N MET A 1 -16.04 9.28 11.97
CA MET A 1 -16.19 7.99 11.27
C MET A 1 -14.83 7.64 10.67
N ILE A 2 -14.43 6.36 10.69
CA ILE A 2 -13.19 5.92 10.02
C ILE A 2 -13.59 5.22 8.72
N GLN A 3 -12.93 5.59 7.62
CA GLN A 3 -13.00 4.86 6.36
C GLN A 3 -11.77 3.98 6.23
N ARG A 4 -11.94 2.78 5.67
CA ARG A 4 -10.89 1.78 5.56
C ARG A 4 -10.91 1.16 4.17
N ILE A 5 -9.74 1.03 3.56
CA ILE A 5 -9.49 0.17 2.41
C ILE A 5 -8.51 -0.93 2.84
N ARG A 6 -8.83 -2.17 2.48
CA ARG A 6 -7.96 -3.34 2.67
C ARG A 6 -7.57 -3.86 1.31
N LEU A 7 -6.28 -3.99 1.08
CA LEU A 7 -5.68 -4.56 -0.12
C LEU A 7 -5.05 -5.90 0.25
N GLU A 8 -5.30 -6.92 -0.56
CA GLU A 8 -4.61 -8.21 -0.50
C GLU A 8 -3.87 -8.39 -1.83
N ILE A 9 -2.54 -8.36 -1.77
CA ILE A 9 -1.67 -8.39 -2.95
C ILE A 9 -0.96 -9.73 -2.95
N SER A 10 -1.32 -10.57 -3.92
CA SER A 10 -0.69 -11.87 -4.12
C SER A 10 0.66 -11.70 -4.81
N THR A 11 1.73 -12.17 -4.18
CA THR A 11 3.08 -12.00 -4.72
C THR A 11 4.04 -13.04 -4.14
N GLU A 12 5.07 -13.39 -4.91
CA GLU A 12 6.12 -14.33 -4.50
C GLU A 12 7.22 -13.65 -3.66
N ASN A 13 7.26 -12.32 -3.64
CA ASN A 13 8.29 -11.52 -2.98
C ASN A 13 7.68 -10.52 -1.96
N PRO A 14 6.98 -11.01 -0.92
CA PRO A 14 6.21 -10.15 -0.02
C PRO A 14 7.11 -9.24 0.84
N SER A 15 8.27 -9.74 1.26
CA SER A 15 9.24 -9.01 2.08
C SER A 15 9.83 -7.81 1.34
N GLU A 16 10.18 -7.99 0.08
CA GLU A 16 10.74 -6.97 -0.81
C GLU A 16 9.73 -5.84 -1.02
N ILE A 17 8.47 -6.20 -1.29
CA ILE A 17 7.37 -5.24 -1.45
C ILE A 17 7.14 -4.47 -0.16
N LEU A 18 7.09 -5.15 0.99
CA LEU A 18 6.83 -4.51 2.28
C LEU A 18 7.94 -3.54 2.68
N ASN A 19 9.21 -3.94 2.48
CA ASN A 19 10.36 -3.09 2.76
C ASN A 19 10.40 -1.85 1.87
N ALA A 20 10.08 -1.99 0.59
CA ALA A 20 10.09 -0.87 -0.34
C ALA A 20 9.00 0.16 -0.01
N ILE A 21 7.77 -0.29 0.31
CA ILE A 21 6.66 0.63 0.58
C ILE A 21 6.75 1.25 1.99
N GLN A 22 7.32 0.55 2.97
CA GLN A 22 7.49 1.11 4.32
C GLN A 22 8.36 2.36 4.35
N VAL A 23 9.34 2.47 3.46
CA VAL A 23 10.24 3.63 3.36
C VAL A 23 9.48 4.88 2.90
N ASP A 24 8.40 4.74 2.13
CA ASP A 24 7.59 5.85 1.62
C ASP A 24 6.58 6.41 2.63
N ASN A 25 6.31 5.70 3.73
CA ASN A 25 5.27 6.06 4.71
C ASN A 25 5.64 7.21 5.68
N VAL A 26 6.65 8.02 5.34
CA VAL A 26 7.20 9.06 6.24
C VAL A 26 6.33 10.32 6.28
N GLU A 27 5.56 10.62 5.22
CA GLU A 27 4.69 11.81 5.13
C GLU A 27 3.22 11.44 4.86
N LEU A 28 2.52 10.89 5.86
CA LEU A 28 1.09 10.60 5.74
C LEU A 28 0.21 11.80 6.10
N PRO A 29 -0.91 12.02 5.40
CA PRO A 29 -1.90 13.04 5.76
C PRO A 29 -2.41 12.88 7.21
N GLU A 30 -2.79 14.00 7.85
CA GLU A 30 -3.32 13.97 9.21
C GLU A 30 -4.56 13.08 9.31
N GLY A 31 -4.58 12.17 10.28
CA GLY A 31 -5.69 11.24 10.49
C GLY A 31 -5.69 10.03 9.56
N MET A 32 -4.64 9.86 8.75
CA MET A 32 -4.38 8.63 8.00
C MET A 32 -3.45 7.69 8.77
N THR A 33 -3.71 6.39 8.70
CA THR A 33 -2.78 5.36 9.16
C THR A 33 -2.68 4.26 8.11
N ILE A 34 -1.47 3.78 7.88
CA ILE A 34 -1.20 2.64 7.01
C ILE A 34 -0.60 1.52 7.85
N LYS A 35 -1.16 0.32 7.73
CA LYS A 35 -0.66 -0.89 8.37
C LYS A 35 -0.37 -1.92 7.29
N MET A 36 0.80 -2.51 7.33
CA MET A 36 1.24 -3.51 6.36
C MET A 36 1.76 -4.73 7.10
N LYS A 37 1.45 -5.92 6.58
CA LYS A 37 2.03 -7.16 7.05
C LYS A 37 2.04 -8.20 5.94
N GLU A 38 2.90 -9.19 6.08
CA GLU A 38 2.85 -10.39 5.27
C GLU A 38 1.66 -11.26 5.68
N ASN A 39 1.13 -12.03 4.73
CA ASN A 39 0.15 -13.08 4.95
C ASN A 39 0.52 -14.32 4.12
N GLU A 40 -0.26 -15.40 4.23
CA GLU A 40 0.03 -16.67 3.54
C GLU A 40 0.10 -16.57 2.01
N LYS A 41 -0.45 -15.51 1.40
CA LYS A 41 -0.56 -15.34 -0.05
C LYS A 41 0.30 -14.19 -0.59
N GLY A 42 0.95 -13.40 0.27
CA GLY A 42 1.67 -12.19 -0.12
C GLY A 42 1.60 -11.11 0.95
N VAL A 43 1.07 -9.94 0.59
CA VAL A 43 1.03 -8.74 1.45
C VAL A 43 -0.40 -8.28 1.72
N GLU A 44 -0.70 -7.96 2.97
CA GLU A 44 -1.92 -7.23 3.37
C GLU A 44 -1.56 -5.78 3.69
N ILE A 45 -2.30 -4.85 3.08
CA ILE A 45 -2.20 -3.41 3.35
C ILE A 45 -3.56 -2.89 3.82
N ILE A 46 -3.58 -2.21 4.95
CA ILE A 46 -4.75 -1.56 5.51
C ILE A 46 -4.47 -0.06 5.57
N VAL A 47 -5.26 0.72 4.82
CA VAL A 47 -5.23 2.18 4.86
C VAL A 47 -6.51 2.67 5.54
N GLU A 48 -6.35 3.40 6.63
CA GLU A 48 -7.45 3.97 7.41
C GLU A 48 -7.35 5.50 7.35
N MET A 49 -8.50 6.17 7.19
CA MET A 49 -8.58 7.63 7.18
C MET A 49 -9.75 8.10 8.06
N ARG A 50 -9.50 9.09 8.91
CA ARG A 50 -10.59 9.79 9.62
C ARG A 50 -11.39 10.62 8.62
N TYR A 51 -12.68 10.31 8.49
CA TYR A 51 -13.59 11.10 7.66
C TYR A 51 -13.96 12.41 8.37
N THR A 52 -13.53 13.53 7.80
CA THR A 52 -13.90 14.89 8.23
C THR A 52 -14.78 15.58 7.19
N ASP A 53 -14.48 15.39 5.90
CA ASP A 53 -15.25 15.91 4.78
C ASP A 53 -15.03 15.05 3.51
N PRO A 54 -15.77 15.27 2.40
CA PRO A 54 -15.61 14.45 1.20
C PRO A 54 -14.19 14.36 0.64
N ARG A 55 -13.32 15.38 0.89
CA ARG A 55 -11.91 15.34 0.47
C ARG A 55 -11.15 14.24 1.19
N SER A 56 -11.52 13.87 2.43
CA SER A 56 -10.90 12.75 3.14
C SER A 56 -10.99 11.44 2.35
N ILE A 57 -12.13 11.20 1.67
CA ILE A 57 -12.31 10.01 0.82
C ILE A 57 -11.44 10.09 -0.43
N LEU A 58 -11.36 11.28 -1.04
CA LEU A 58 -10.50 11.50 -2.22
C LEU A 58 -9.02 11.32 -1.88
N THR A 59 -8.57 11.83 -0.73
CA THR A 59 -7.21 11.63 -0.22
C THR A 59 -6.94 10.15 0.04
N LEU A 60 -7.87 9.44 0.69
CA LEU A 60 -7.75 8.00 0.91
C LEU A 60 -7.60 7.23 -0.41
N ARG A 61 -8.43 7.55 -1.42
CA ARG A 61 -8.32 6.95 -2.76
C ARG A 61 -6.95 7.23 -3.38
N ASN A 62 -6.51 8.49 -3.41
CA ASN A 62 -5.23 8.87 -4.01
C ASN A 62 -4.06 8.11 -3.37
N THR A 63 -4.01 8.03 -2.05
CA THR A 63 -2.92 7.29 -1.37
C THR A 63 -2.98 5.79 -1.66
N VAL A 64 -4.18 5.22 -1.81
CA VAL A 64 -4.31 3.82 -2.26
C VAL A 64 -3.83 3.65 -3.70
N ASP A 65 -4.16 4.57 -4.61
CA ASP A 65 -3.69 4.55 -5.99
C ASP A 65 -2.15 4.62 -6.06
N GLU A 66 -1.52 5.53 -5.29
CA GLU A 66 -0.05 5.66 -5.18
C GLU A 66 0.61 4.36 -4.68
N ILE A 67 0.05 3.72 -3.65
CA ILE A 67 0.56 2.43 -3.15
C ILE A 67 0.49 1.36 -4.24
N LEU A 68 -0.60 1.30 -5.00
CA LEU A 68 -0.76 0.32 -6.07
C LEU A 68 0.23 0.55 -7.21
N GLU A 69 0.49 1.81 -7.58
CA GLU A 69 1.51 2.17 -8.59
C GLU A 69 2.92 1.74 -8.14
N HIS A 70 3.28 1.96 -6.87
CA HIS A 70 4.57 1.54 -6.32
C HIS A 70 4.69 0.01 -6.31
N VAL A 71 3.65 -0.70 -5.88
CA VAL A 71 3.61 -2.18 -5.93
C VAL A 71 3.80 -2.68 -7.36
N GLU A 72 3.08 -2.10 -8.32
CA GLU A 72 3.16 -2.54 -9.72
C GLU A 72 4.57 -2.32 -10.30
N MET A 73 5.20 -1.19 -9.97
CA MET A 73 6.58 -0.92 -10.37
C MET A 73 7.54 -1.97 -9.79
N LEU A 74 7.42 -2.27 -8.50
CA LEU A 74 8.25 -3.26 -7.82
C LEU A 74 8.07 -4.66 -8.41
N GLU A 75 6.82 -5.07 -8.66
CA GLU A 75 6.55 -6.36 -9.31
C GLU A 75 7.21 -6.46 -10.69
N ARG A 76 7.19 -5.38 -11.48
CA ARG A 76 7.82 -5.36 -12.81
C ARG A 76 9.33 -5.49 -12.72
N VAL A 77 9.96 -4.81 -11.75
CA VAL A 77 11.42 -4.90 -11.52
C VAL A 77 11.78 -6.32 -11.09
N LEU A 78 11.11 -6.86 -10.07
CA LEU A 78 11.38 -8.19 -9.54
C LEU A 78 11.16 -9.30 -10.58
N LYS A 79 10.09 -9.22 -11.39
CA LYS A 79 9.84 -10.18 -12.49
C LYS A 79 10.87 -10.08 -13.62
N SER A 80 11.48 -8.91 -13.83
CA SER A 80 12.49 -8.70 -14.87
C SER A 80 13.85 -9.25 -14.45
N ASP A 81 14.19 -9.14 -13.16
CA ASP A 81 15.42 -9.67 -12.59
C ASP A 81 15.42 -11.21 -12.52
N SER A 82 14.25 -11.86 -12.42
CA SER A 82 14.12 -13.33 -12.43
C SER A 82 14.41 -14.01 -13.80
N LYS A 83 14.77 -13.25 -14.84
CA LYS A 83 15.05 -13.77 -16.19
C LYS A 83 16.54 -13.75 -16.59
N LEU A 84 17.44 -13.48 -15.65
CA LEU A 84 18.91 -13.56 -15.81
C LEU A 84 19.47 -14.75 -15.04
#